data_AF-A0A352Z7J6-F1
#
_entry.id   AF-A0A352Z7J6-F1
#
_cell.length_a   1.000
_cell.length_b   1.000
_cell.length_c   1.000
_cell.angle_alpha   90.00
_cell.angle_beta   90.00
_cell.angle_gamma   90.00
#
_symmetry.space_group_name_H-M   'P 1'
#
loop_
_entity.id
_entity.type
_entity.pdbx_description
1 polymer ?
#
loop_
_entity_poly.entity_id
_entity_poly.type
_entity_poly.pdbx_seq_one_letter_code
_entity_poly.pdbx_strand_id
1 'polypeptide(L)'
;MELSLSIKIALMAMLGGAASLWGPIIGAAFLVPLDRFLGSWLGGYKGLIGVDFMIYAALIMVVSAYQPRGIWGIIEQLRKRGS
;
A
#
# COMPACT_ATOMS: atom_id res chain seq x y z
N MET A 1 -10.27 -4.74 -14.75
CA MET A 1 -9.26 -5.63 -14.14
C MET A 1 -7.85 -5.05 -14.24
N GLU A 2 -7.45 -4.45 -15.37
CA GLU A 2 -6.13 -3.83 -15.55
C GLU A 2 -5.79 -2.74 -14.50
N LEU A 3 -6.66 -1.74 -14.33
CA LEU A 3 -6.37 -0.59 -13.46
C LEU A 3 -6.20 -0.97 -11.98
N SER A 4 -6.99 -1.92 -11.49
CA SER A 4 -6.93 -2.38 -10.10
C SER A 4 -5.64 -3.11 -9.76
N LEU A 5 -5.09 -3.86 -10.72
CA LEU A 5 -3.85 -4.58 -10.48
C LEU A 5 -2.67 -3.60 -10.43
N SER A 6 -2.59 -2.69 -11.41
CA SER A 6 -1.52 -1.68 -11.46
C SER A 6 -1.48 -0.80 -10.21
N ILE A 7 -2.64 -0.36 -9.73
CA ILE A 7 -2.74 0.45 -8.50
C ILE A 7 -2.30 -0.36 -7.28
N LYS A 8 -2.73 -1.62 -7.14
CA LYS A 8 -2.30 -2.48 -6.03
C LYS A 8 -0.79 -2.68 -6.04
N ILE A 9 -0.18 -2.88 -7.22
CA ILE A 9 1.28 -3.02 -7.34
C ILE A 9 1.99 -1.74 -6.91
N ALA A 10 1.53 -0.57 -7.38
CA ALA A 10 2.07 0.71 -6.96
C ALA A 10 1.96 0.90 -5.44
N LEU A 11 0.79 0.59 -4.87
CA LEU A 11 0.55 0.64 -3.43
C LEU A 11 1.48 -0.28 -2.65
N MET A 12 1.68 -1.52 -3.09
CA MET A 12 2.59 -2.46 -2.42
C MET A 12 4.02 -1.90 -2.38
N ALA A 13 4.49 -1.33 -3.49
CA ALA A 13 5.80 -0.71 -3.54
C ALA A 13 5.90 0.53 -2.64
N MET A 14 4.90 1.41 -2.66
CA MET A 14 4.94 2.67 -1.90
C MET A 14 4.78 2.44 -0.39
N LEU A 15 3.87 1.55 0.01
CA LEU A 15 3.58 1.27 1.42
C LEU A 15 4.77 0.59 2.11
N GLY A 16 5.44 -0.35 1.43
CA GLY A 16 6.65 -0.97 1.97
C GLY A 16 7.93 -0.18 1.76
N GLY A 17 8.01 0.67 0.74
CA GLY A 17 9.12 1.58 0.46
C GLY A 17 9.56 1.57 -0.99
N ALA A 18 9.37 2.70 -1.69
CA ALA A 18 9.52 2.80 -3.14
C ALA A 18 10.95 2.54 -3.67
N ALA A 19 11.98 2.64 -2.81
CA ALA A 19 13.38 2.47 -3.18
C ALA A 19 14.00 1.12 -2.70
N SER A 20 13.18 0.17 -2.23
CA SER A 20 13.65 -1.08 -1.63
C SER A 20 13.18 -2.32 -2.39
N LEU A 21 14.09 -3.29 -2.57
CA LEU A 21 13.75 -4.61 -3.09
C LEU A 21 12.77 -5.37 -2.17
N TRP A 22 12.80 -5.08 -0.86
CA TRP A 22 11.92 -5.70 0.15
C TRP A 22 10.60 -4.96 0.34
N GLY A 23 10.52 -3.70 -0.12
CA GLY A 23 9.34 -2.86 0.00
C GLY A 23 8.07 -3.55 -0.53
N PRO A 24 8.03 -4.00 -1.79
CA PRO A 24 6.86 -4.67 -2.35
C PRO A 24 6.39 -5.90 -1.58
N ILE A 25 7.31 -6.69 -1.00
CA ILE A 25 6.98 -7.89 -0.22
C ILE A 25 6.29 -7.51 1.10
N ILE A 26 6.86 -6.56 1.83
CA ILE A 26 6.29 -6.05 3.10
C ILE A 26 4.96 -5.35 2.83
N GLY A 27 4.92 -4.53 1.77
CA GLY A 27 3.71 -3.86 1.32
C GLY A 27 2.62 -4.86 0.96
N ALA A 28 2.92 -5.93 0.22
CA ALA A 28 1.98 -6.99 -0.12
C ALA A 28 1.44 -7.71 1.13
N ALA A 29 2.31 -8.01 2.10
CA ALA A 29 1.90 -8.65 3.35
C ALA A 29 0.85 -7.83 4.13
N PHE A 30 0.89 -6.49 4.03
CA PHE A 30 -0.11 -5.61 4.62
C PHE A 30 -1.31 -5.35 3.71
N LEU A 31 -1.07 -5.11 2.42
CA LEU A 31 -2.11 -4.75 1.46
C LEU A 31 -3.06 -5.89 1.16
N VAL A 32 -2.57 -7.13 1.06
CA VAL A 32 -3.43 -8.27 0.69
C VAL A 32 -4.52 -8.52 1.75
N PRO A 33 -4.22 -8.56 3.06
CA PRO A 33 -5.26 -8.61 4.10
C PRO A 33 -6.19 -7.40 4.05
N LEU A 34 -5.65 -6.20 3.90
CA LEU A 34 -6.42 -4.96 3.84
C LEU A 34 -7.40 -4.99 2.66
N ASP A 35 -6.94 -5.41 1.49
CA ASP A 35 -7.71 -5.57 0.26
C ASP A 35 -8.86 -6.58 0.44
N ARG A 36 -8.62 -7.68 1.15
CA ARG A 36 -9.67 -8.65 1.49
C ARG A 36 -10.70 -8.08 2.45
N PHE A 37 -10.27 -7.32 3.46
CA PHE A 37 -11.19 -6.63 4.38
C PHE A 37 -12.02 -5.59 3.64
N LEU A 38 -11.40 -4.70 2.86
CA LEU A 38 -12.07 -3.70 2.04
C LEU A 38 -13.05 -4.35 1.05
N GLY A 39 -12.62 -5.40 0.36
CA GLY A 39 -13.48 -6.15 -0.56
C GLY A 39 -14.68 -6.80 0.13
N SER A 40 -14.50 -7.34 1.34
CA SER A 40 -15.60 -7.93 2.12
C SER A 40 -16.59 -6.88 2.63
N TRP A 41 -16.10 -5.70 3.02
CA TRP A 41 -16.91 -4.60 3.56
C TRP A 41 -17.63 -3.81 2.46
N LEU A 42 -16.93 -3.50 1.38
CA LEU A 42 -17.42 -2.66 0.28
C LEU A 42 -18.16 -3.46 -0.78
N GLY A 43 -17.74 -4.71 -1.03
CA GLY A 43 -18.35 -5.61 -2.02
C GLY A 43 -19.77 -6.05 -1.70
N GLY A 44 -20.21 -5.92 -0.43
CA GLY A 44 -21.58 -6.21 -0.01
C GLY A 44 -22.59 -5.09 -0.30
N TYR A 45 -22.12 -3.86 -0.49
CA TYR A 45 -22.99 -2.70 -0.71
C TYR A 45 -23.21 -2.49 -2.22
N LYS A 46 -24.35 -2.99 -2.71
CA LYS A 46 -24.83 -2.80 -4.10
C LYS A 46 -24.91 -1.31 -4.44
N GLY A 47 -23.85 -0.76 -5.04
CA GLY A 47 -23.81 0.63 -5.51
C GLY A 47 -22.46 1.34 -5.41
N LEU A 48 -21.50 0.83 -4.63
CA LEU A 48 -20.20 1.49 -4.38
C LEU A 48 -19.09 1.03 -5.34
N ILE A 49 -19.43 0.75 -6.60
CA ILE A 49 -18.45 0.31 -7.61
C ILE A 49 -17.43 1.43 -7.81
N GLY A 50 -16.18 1.17 -7.41
CA GLY A 50 -15.04 2.07 -7.61
C GLY A 50 -14.62 2.88 -6.38
N VAL A 51 -15.29 2.74 -5.25
CA VAL A 51 -14.84 3.34 -3.98
C VAL A 51 -13.50 2.77 -3.54
N ASP A 52 -13.23 1.51 -3.86
CA ASP A 52 -11.95 0.84 -3.66
C ASP A 52 -10.80 1.65 -4.29
N PHE A 53 -10.99 2.18 -5.52
CA PHE A 53 -10.00 3.01 -6.20
C PHE A 53 -9.78 4.35 -5.50
N MET A 54 -10.84 4.98 -4.99
CA MET A 54 -10.71 6.22 -4.21
C MET A 54 -9.90 5.99 -2.94
N ILE A 55 -10.17 4.88 -2.24
CA ILE A 55 -9.45 4.53 -1.02
C ILE A 55 -7.99 4.22 -1.35
N TYR A 56 -7.72 3.47 -2.41
CA TYR A 56 -6.36 3.21 -2.87
C TYR A 56 -5.62 4.50 -3.24
N ALA A 57 -6.25 5.42 -3.98
CA ALA A 57 -5.65 6.70 -4.33
C ALA A 57 -5.36 7.56 -3.09
N ALA A 58 -6.27 7.59 -2.12
CA ALA A 58 -6.06 8.29 -0.85
C ALA A 58 -4.90 7.67 -0.06
N LEU A 59 -4.83 6.33 0.03
CA LEU A 59 -3.71 5.63 0.66
C LEU A 59 -2.37 5.96 0.01
N ILE A 60 -2.31 5.97 -1.33
CA ILE A 60 -1.10 6.40 -2.06
C ILE A 60 -0.71 7.81 -1.65
N MET A 61 -1.65 8.75 -1.65
CA MET A 61 -1.38 10.16 -1.36
C MET A 61 -0.85 10.35 0.07
N VAL A 62 -1.48 9.71 1.05
CA VAL A 62 -1.06 9.75 2.46
C VAL A 62 0.33 9.13 2.63
N VAL A 63 0.56 7.93 2.10
CA VAL A 63 1.86 7.25 2.21
C VAL A 63 2.96 8.08 1.55
N SER A 64 2.68 8.67 0.39
CA SER A 64 3.64 9.52 -0.34
C SER A 64 3.98 10.80 0.42
N ALA A 65 2.98 11.44 1.01
CA ALA A 65 3.15 12.72 1.71
C ALA A 65 3.95 12.56 3.00
N TYR A 66 3.69 11.51 3.78
CA TYR A 66 4.32 11.33 5.08
C TYR A 66 5.61 10.52 5.03
N GLN A 67 5.68 9.46 4.22
CA GLN A 67 6.76 8.49 4.30
C GLN A 67 7.08 7.86 2.93
N PRO A 68 7.64 8.62 1.96
CA PRO A 68 7.94 8.10 0.61
C PRO A 68 8.99 6.97 0.60
N ARG A 69 9.78 6.85 1.68
CA ARG A 69 10.70 5.71 1.90
C ARG A 69 10.01 4.47 2.48
N GLY A 70 8.71 4.56 2.78
CA GLY A 70 7.88 3.49 3.34
C GLY A 70 8.39 2.92 4.66
N ILE A 71 7.93 1.72 4.99
CA ILE A 71 8.33 0.96 6.18
C ILE A 71 9.82 0.60 6.13
N TRP A 72 10.35 0.28 4.95
CA TRP A 72 11.77 -0.08 4.79
C TRP A 72 12.72 1.07 5.16
N GLY A 73 12.36 2.32 4.85
CA GLY A 73 13.15 3.49 5.23
C GLY A 73 13.32 3.65 6.74
N ILE A 74 12.32 3.24 7.53
CA ILE A 74 12.39 3.25 9.00
C ILE A 74 13.39 2.19 9.48
N ILE A 75 13.31 0.98 8.92
CA ILE A 75 14.20 -0.14 9.24
C ILE A 75 15.65 0.22 8.89
N GLU A 76 15.88 0.86 7.74
CA GLU A 76 17.22 1.27 7.32
C GLU A 76 17.81 2.37 8.21
N GLN A 77 17.00 3.35 8.63
CA GLN A 77 17.42 4.38 9.60
C GLN A 77 17.74 3.79 10.98
N LEU A 78 16.95 2.82 11.44
CA LEU A 78 17.22 2.10 12.70
C LEU A 78 18.52 1.30 12.61
N ARG A 79 18.78 0.62 11.48
CA ARG A 79 20.02 -0.12 11.26
C ARG A 79 21.26 0.80 11.20
N LYS A 80 21.15 1.98 10.59
CA LYS A 80 22.24 2.97 10.50
C LYS A 80 22.58 3.64 11.83
N ARG A 81 21.67 3.66 12.81
CA ARG A 81 21.91 4.21 14.15
C ARG A 81 22.57 3.22 15.13
N GLY A 82 22.66 1.94 14.78
CA GLY A 82 23.25 0.89 15.60
C GLY A 82 24.70 0.53 15.25
N SER A 83 25.34 1.28 14.33
CA SER A 83 26.77 1.18 13.97
C SER A 83 27.45 2.51 14.22
#